data_AF-A0A2D5TM26-F1
#
_entry.id   AF-A0A2D5TM26-F1
#
_cell.length_a   1.000
_cell.length_b   1.000
_cell.length_c   1.000
_cell.angle_alpha   90.00
_cell.angle_beta   90.00
_cell.angle_gamma   90.00
#
_symmetry.space_group_name_H-M   'P 1'
#
loop_
_entity.id
_entity.type
_entity.pdbx_description
1 polymer ?
#
loop_
_entity_poly.entity_id
_entity_poly.type
_entity_poly.pdbx_seq_one_letter_code
_entity_poly.pdbx_strand_id
1 'polypeptide(L)'
;MKLEKYEIEKQESRTKKVESDVKNHHIMKQIITIICCLAWLNSSAQKTYLRIFKNGESNKVISYPPGTQFDLKNQHGYIQLKYSETPRVFEINEPFTIHVYPSYKKGKDVFQLKKGAVVELAKTPVYQEIDKITNKKDRGILDASFTSMVTESIKYKGKKNLKFTYETHTVFQYIDGTYEAFYKGQKVEITGKYLIPTPEGTLKISFNDESGKVWWIFEKKN
;
A
#
# COMPACT_ATOMS: atom_id res chain seq x y z
N MET A 1 -68.03 29.07 28.86
CA MET A 1 -67.01 28.23 29.53
C MET A 1 -66.49 27.05 28.67
N LYS A 2 -67.32 26.21 28.03
CA LYS A 2 -66.80 25.09 27.19
C LYS A 2 -66.02 25.53 25.93
N LEU A 3 -66.47 26.59 25.25
CA LEU A 3 -65.81 27.10 24.04
C LEU A 3 -64.40 27.66 24.31
N GLU A 4 -64.26 28.36 25.43
CA GLU A 4 -63.02 29.02 25.82
C GLU A 4 -61.92 28.00 26.17
N LYS A 5 -62.29 26.91 26.85
CA LYS A 5 -61.37 25.80 27.13
C LYS A 5 -60.88 25.12 25.84
N TYR A 6 -61.76 24.96 24.84
CA TYR A 6 -61.40 24.36 23.55
C TYR A 6 -60.40 25.21 22.76
N GLU A 7 -60.57 26.53 22.74
CA GLU A 7 -59.62 27.42 22.05
C GLU A 7 -58.24 27.44 22.73
N ILE A 8 -58.19 27.37 24.06
CA ILE A 8 -56.92 27.26 24.82
C ILE A 8 -56.19 25.95 24.49
N GLU A 9 -56.88 24.81 24.55
CA GLU A 9 -56.29 23.50 24.22
C GLU A 9 -55.78 23.46 22.76
N LYS A 10 -56.52 24.08 21.85
CA LYS A 10 -56.13 24.20 20.44
C LYS A 10 -54.90 25.07 20.26
N GLN A 11 -54.77 26.19 20.97
CA GLN A 11 -53.58 27.03 20.93
C GLN A 11 -52.35 26.35 21.54
N GLU A 12 -52.51 25.65 22.66
CA GLU A 12 -51.42 24.87 23.27
C GLU A 12 -50.93 23.76 22.34
N SER A 13 -51.85 23.05 21.67
CA SER A 13 -51.50 22.00 20.71
C SER A 13 -50.71 22.53 19.51
N ARG A 14 -51.07 23.73 19.01
CA ARG A 14 -50.36 24.40 17.91
C ARG A 14 -48.96 24.83 18.33
N THR A 15 -48.82 25.38 19.53
CA THR A 15 -47.53 25.85 20.06
C THR A 15 -46.55 24.70 20.25
N LYS A 16 -47.01 23.59 20.86
CA LYS A 16 -46.21 22.36 21.02
C LYS A 16 -45.75 21.77 19.69
N LYS A 17 -46.60 21.82 18.66
CA LYS A 17 -46.25 21.35 17.32
C LYS A 17 -45.16 22.22 16.69
N VAL A 18 -45.28 23.54 16.77
CA VAL A 18 -44.27 24.48 16.24
C VAL A 18 -42.92 24.32 16.96
N GLU A 19 -42.92 24.18 18.29
CA GLU A 19 -41.69 23.93 19.06
C GLU A 19 -41.02 22.60 18.67
N SER A 20 -41.81 21.54 18.48
CA SER A 20 -41.33 20.25 17.98
C SER A 20 -40.71 20.37 16.59
N ASP A 21 -41.38 21.06 15.66
CA ASP A 21 -40.90 21.24 14.28
C ASP A 21 -39.60 22.07 14.22
N VAL A 22 -39.48 23.12 15.03
CA VAL A 22 -38.24 23.93 15.14
C VAL A 22 -37.09 23.12 15.74
N LYS A 23 -37.37 22.33 16.78
CA LYS A 23 -36.37 21.44 17.39
C LYS A 23 -35.90 20.38 16.40
N ASN A 24 -36.82 19.77 15.66
CA ASN A 24 -36.51 18.78 14.63
C ASN A 24 -35.70 19.37 13.49
N HIS A 25 -36.00 20.60 13.05
CA HIS A 25 -35.20 21.31 12.05
C HIS A 25 -33.77 21.59 12.53
N HIS A 26 -33.61 21.97 13.79
CA HIS A 26 -32.28 22.20 14.37
C HIS A 26 -31.47 20.90 14.48
N ILE A 27 -32.10 19.81 14.95
CA ILE A 27 -31.47 18.49 15.04
C ILE A 27 -31.08 17.98 13.65
N MET A 28 -31.95 18.14 12.65
CA MET A 28 -31.67 17.74 11.27
C MET A 28 -30.47 18.51 10.68
N LYS A 29 -30.37 19.82 10.93
CA LYS A 29 -29.21 20.62 10.53
C LYS A 29 -27.90 20.15 11.18
N GLN A 30 -27.94 19.80 12.47
CA GLN A 30 -26.76 19.28 13.18
C GLN A 30 -26.31 17.92 12.61
N ILE A 31 -27.25 17.01 12.36
CA ILE A 31 -26.96 15.70 11.77
C ILE A 31 -26.33 15.85 10.37
N ILE A 32 -26.90 16.70 9.50
CA ILE A 32 -26.36 16.95 8.16
C ILE A 32 -24.92 17.50 8.25
N THR A 33 -24.67 18.41 9.18
CA THR A 33 -23.33 19.01 9.37
C THR A 33 -22.30 17.97 9.79
N ILE A 34 -22.66 17.06 10.71
CA ILE A 34 -21.79 15.98 11.17
C ILE A 34 -21.49 14.99 10.03
N ILE A 35 -22.51 14.61 9.24
CA ILE A 35 -22.35 13.72 8.09
C ILE A 35 -21.41 14.34 7.05
N CYS A 36 -21.54 15.64 6.74
CA CYS A 36 -20.63 16.34 5.84
C CYS A 36 -19.19 16.37 6.35
N CYS A 37 -18.97 16.56 7.66
CA CYS A 37 -17.63 16.54 8.26
C CYS A 37 -16.99 15.15 8.21
N LEU A 38 -17.77 14.09 8.45
CA LEU A 38 -17.28 12.71 8.40
C LEU A 38 -16.96 12.25 6.96
N ALA A 39 -17.67 12.79 5.96
CA ALA A 39 -17.40 12.48 4.55
C ALA A 39 -16.01 12.98 4.10
N TRP A 40 -15.48 14.05 4.70
CA TRP A 40 -14.19 14.63 4.32
C TRP A 40 -12.98 13.86 4.87
N LEU A 41 -13.19 13.00 5.88
CA LEU A 41 -12.13 12.20 6.50
C LEU A 41 -11.75 10.97 5.68
N ASN A 42 -12.51 10.62 4.65
CA ASN A 42 -12.27 9.44 3.81
C ASN A 42 -11.55 9.76 2.48
N SER A 43 -10.71 10.79 2.45
CA SER A 43 -9.71 10.90 1.37
C SER A 43 -8.69 9.79 1.52
N SER A 44 -9.02 8.62 0.95
CA SER A 44 -8.11 7.50 0.77
C SER A 44 -6.98 7.91 -0.16
N ALA A 45 -5.98 8.62 0.39
CA ALA A 45 -4.80 8.97 -0.36
C ALA A 45 -4.09 7.68 -0.76
N GLN A 46 -4.00 7.47 -2.08
CA GLN A 46 -3.37 6.28 -2.63
C GLN A 46 -1.89 6.31 -2.28
N LYS A 47 -1.47 5.42 -1.37
CA LYS A 47 -0.07 5.32 -0.97
C LYS A 47 0.81 5.06 -2.19
N THR A 48 1.84 5.89 -2.31
CA THR A 48 2.91 5.74 -3.31
C THR A 48 3.90 4.67 -2.86
N TYR A 49 4.53 4.01 -3.84
CA TYR A 49 5.63 3.09 -3.62
C TYR A 49 6.93 3.71 -4.15
N LEU A 50 8.05 3.38 -3.52
CA LEU A 50 9.37 3.93 -3.84
C LEU A 50 10.07 3.03 -4.85
N ARG A 51 10.60 3.61 -5.92
CA ARG A 51 11.48 2.95 -6.90
C ARG A 51 12.80 3.70 -7.00
N ILE A 52 13.88 2.96 -7.11
CA ILE A 52 15.24 3.48 -7.27
C ILE A 52 15.84 2.84 -8.51
N PHE A 53 16.14 3.65 -9.51
CA PHE A 53 16.83 3.25 -10.74
C PHE A 53 18.30 3.63 -10.59
N LYS A 54 19.21 2.64 -10.58
CA LYS A 54 20.64 2.93 -10.47
C LYS A 54 21.22 3.27 -11.85
N ASN A 55 21.90 4.41 -11.96
CA ASN A 55 22.70 4.83 -13.13
C ASN A 55 21.96 4.81 -14.48
N GLY A 56 20.66 5.15 -14.52
CA GLY A 56 19.88 5.20 -15.76
C GLY A 56 19.61 3.84 -16.43
N GLU A 57 20.07 2.74 -15.83
CA GLU A 57 19.81 1.39 -16.33
C GLU A 57 18.38 0.99 -15.93
N SER A 58 17.46 0.91 -16.90
CA SER A 58 16.08 0.43 -16.71
C SER A 58 16.01 -0.97 -16.08
N ASN A 59 17.10 -1.73 -16.18
CA ASN A 59 17.16 -3.14 -15.80
C ASN A 59 17.59 -3.34 -14.33
N LYS A 60 17.94 -2.27 -13.59
CA LYS A 60 18.32 -2.33 -12.16
C LYS A 60 17.44 -1.43 -11.31
N VAL A 61 16.17 -1.80 -11.18
CA VAL A 61 15.17 -1.12 -10.34
C VAL A 61 15.02 -1.82 -8.98
N ILE A 62 15.28 -1.09 -7.89
CA ILE A 62 14.94 -1.53 -6.54
C ILE A 62 13.58 -0.92 -6.20
N SER A 63 12.63 -1.73 -5.72
CA SER A 63 11.29 -1.25 -5.37
C SER A 63 10.94 -1.58 -3.93
N TYR A 64 10.31 -0.63 -3.25
CA TYR A 64 9.82 -0.78 -1.88
C TYR A 64 8.30 -0.63 -1.84
N PRO A 65 7.61 -1.36 -0.94
CA PRO A 65 6.15 -1.34 -0.87
C PRO A 65 5.60 0.04 -0.48
N PRO A 66 4.29 0.29 -0.72
CA PRO A 66 3.66 1.54 -0.34
C PRO A 66 3.81 1.90 1.14
N GLY A 67 4.03 3.18 1.42
CA GLY A 67 4.22 3.69 2.79
C GLY A 67 5.63 3.53 3.37
N THR A 68 6.58 3.02 2.58
CA THR A 68 8.00 2.97 2.97
C THR A 68 8.55 4.39 3.17
N GLN A 69 9.04 4.67 4.38
CA GLN A 69 9.67 5.95 4.69
C GLN A 69 11.08 6.00 4.10
N PHE A 70 11.52 7.17 3.63
CA PHE A 70 12.89 7.37 3.16
C PHE A 70 13.31 8.84 3.24
N ASP A 71 14.63 9.05 3.30
CA ASP A 71 15.28 10.36 3.17
C ASP A 71 16.31 10.31 2.04
N LEU A 72 16.15 11.15 1.02
CA LEU A 72 17.15 11.40 -0.01
C LEU A 72 17.94 12.65 0.37
N LYS A 73 19.24 12.48 0.64
CA LYS A 73 20.14 13.54 1.11
C LYS A 73 21.23 13.82 0.09
N ASN A 74 21.51 15.09 -0.15
CA ASN A 74 22.67 15.48 -0.95
C ASN A 74 23.99 15.30 -0.17
N GLN A 75 25.12 15.62 -0.78
CA GLN A 75 26.44 15.46 -0.17
C GLN A 75 26.64 16.27 1.13
N HIS A 76 25.90 17.37 1.31
CA HIS A 76 25.93 18.19 2.51
C HIS A 76 24.98 17.70 3.61
N GLY A 77 24.23 16.61 3.37
CA GLY A 77 23.30 16.04 4.33
C GLY A 77 21.91 16.66 4.34
N TYR A 78 21.62 17.62 3.45
CA TYR A 78 20.29 18.23 3.33
C TYR A 78 19.30 17.28 2.65
N ILE A 79 18.10 17.18 3.20
CA ILE A 79 17.02 16.35 2.65
C ILE A 79 16.42 17.05 1.44
N GLN A 80 16.55 16.44 0.26
CA GLN A 80 15.99 16.94 -0.99
C GLN A 80 14.66 16.25 -1.34
N LEU A 81 14.46 15.01 -0.91
CA LEU A 81 13.21 14.27 -1.09
C LEU A 81 12.93 13.38 0.12
N LYS A 82 11.66 13.30 0.50
CA LYS A 82 11.13 12.40 1.53
C LYS A 82 9.87 11.70 1.01
N TYR A 83 9.39 10.73 1.77
CA TYR A 83 8.10 10.10 1.49
C TYR A 83 6.98 11.13 1.32
N SER A 84 6.16 10.94 0.29
CA SER A 84 4.96 11.72 0.00
C SER A 84 3.97 10.85 -0.76
N GLU A 85 2.68 11.04 -0.50
CA GLU A 85 1.59 10.39 -1.26
C GLU A 85 1.41 11.01 -2.66
N THR A 86 2.05 12.15 -2.92
CA THR A 86 2.07 12.76 -4.25
C THR A 86 3.18 12.12 -5.09
N PRO A 87 2.85 11.55 -6.26
CA PRO A 87 3.86 10.99 -7.17
C PRO A 87 4.87 12.04 -7.59
N ARG A 88 6.12 11.64 -7.66
CA ARG A 88 7.22 12.52 -8.06
C ARG A 88 8.39 11.70 -8.57
N VAL A 89 9.06 12.22 -9.58
CA VAL A 89 10.34 11.73 -10.07
C VAL A 89 11.42 12.72 -9.67
N PHE A 90 12.56 12.22 -9.20
CA PHE A 90 13.74 13.01 -8.85
C PHE A 90 14.95 12.42 -9.56
N GLU A 91 15.50 13.18 -10.50
CA GLU A 91 16.71 12.82 -11.22
C GLU A 91 17.95 13.20 -10.42
N ILE A 92 18.89 12.27 -10.33
CA ILE A 92 20.14 12.45 -9.60
C ILE A 92 21.14 13.11 -10.54
N ASN A 93 21.42 14.40 -10.31
CA ASN A 93 22.36 15.22 -11.10
C ASN A 93 23.75 15.34 -10.45
N GLU A 94 23.84 15.14 -9.14
CA GLU A 94 25.06 15.07 -8.32
C GLU A 94 25.02 13.82 -7.42
N PRO A 95 26.04 13.51 -6.60
CA PRO A 95 25.98 12.35 -5.72
C PRO A 95 24.99 12.54 -4.55
N PHE A 96 24.20 11.51 -4.28
CA PHE A 96 23.20 11.49 -3.21
C PHE A 96 23.30 10.22 -2.37
N THR A 97 22.81 10.29 -1.13
CA THR A 97 22.57 9.12 -0.28
C THR A 97 21.08 9.01 0.02
N ILE A 98 20.48 7.88 -0.32
CA ILE A 98 19.11 7.56 0.10
C ILE A 98 19.12 6.56 1.25
N HIS A 99 18.41 6.92 2.32
CA HIS A 99 18.14 6.07 3.47
C HIS A 99 16.70 5.59 3.38
N VAL A 100 16.48 4.28 3.30
CA VAL A 100 15.14 3.70 3.21
C VAL A 100 14.84 2.94 4.50
N TYR A 101 13.65 3.13 5.06
CA TYR A 101 13.20 2.52 6.31
C TYR A 101 11.99 1.61 6.04
N PRO A 102 12.20 0.37 5.59
CA PRO A 102 11.10 -0.54 5.29
C PRO A 102 10.42 -1.00 6.57
N SER A 103 9.10 -1.05 6.58
CA SER A 103 8.31 -1.43 7.77
C SER A 103 8.53 -2.87 8.24
N TYR A 104 9.10 -3.72 7.39
CA TYR A 104 9.32 -5.13 7.65
C TYR A 104 10.65 -5.48 8.30
N LYS A 105 11.54 -4.51 8.52
CA LYS A 105 12.80 -4.73 9.25
C LYS A 105 13.15 -3.52 10.11
N LYS A 106 13.88 -3.77 11.21
CA LYS A 106 14.32 -2.70 12.13
C LYS A 106 15.43 -1.81 11.56
N GLY A 107 16.19 -2.32 10.59
CA GLY A 107 17.30 -1.60 9.96
C GLY A 107 16.89 -0.77 8.75
N LYS A 108 17.77 0.16 8.34
CA LYS A 108 17.61 0.94 7.10
C LYS A 108 18.44 0.34 5.97
N ASP A 109 17.97 0.51 4.74
CA ASP A 109 18.82 0.35 3.56
C ASP A 109 19.48 1.68 3.23
N VAL A 110 20.74 1.63 2.80
CA VAL A 110 21.51 2.82 2.41
C VAL A 110 22.04 2.61 1.01
N PHE A 111 21.70 3.52 0.10
CA PHE A 111 22.21 3.51 -1.26
C PHE A 111 22.92 4.81 -1.59
N GLN A 112 24.12 4.69 -2.13
CA GLN A 112 24.82 5.80 -2.77
C GLN A 112 24.38 5.87 -4.23
N LEU A 113 23.82 7.01 -4.61
CA LEU A 113 23.30 7.29 -5.95
C LEU A 113 24.27 8.21 -6.67
N LYS A 114 24.63 7.84 -7.90
CA LYS A 114 25.48 8.64 -8.79
C LYS A 114 24.62 9.33 -9.83
N LYS A 115 25.23 10.31 -10.53
CA LYS A 115 24.61 11.01 -11.65
C LYS A 115 23.95 10.02 -12.63
N GLY A 116 22.71 10.31 -13.02
CA GLY A 116 21.88 9.47 -13.89
C GLY A 116 20.99 8.46 -13.17
N ALA A 117 21.15 8.26 -11.86
CA ALA A 117 20.16 7.53 -11.08
C ALA A 117 18.83 8.30 -11.01
N VAL A 118 17.73 7.59 -10.74
CA VAL A 118 16.39 8.19 -10.60
C VAL A 118 15.72 7.62 -9.35
N VAL A 119 15.09 8.50 -8.57
CA VAL A 119 14.23 8.13 -7.45
C VAL A 119 12.80 8.49 -7.81
N GLU A 120 11.91 7.51 -7.81
CA GLU A 120 10.51 7.68 -8.21
C GLU A 120 9.58 7.27 -7.05
N LEU A 121 8.66 8.17 -6.71
CA LEU A 121 7.44 7.90 -5.99
C LEU A 121 6.32 7.67 -7.01
N ALA A 122 5.92 6.42 -7.21
CA ALA A 122 4.88 6.06 -8.16
C ALA A 122 3.57 5.74 -7.42
N LYS A 123 2.41 6.08 -8.00
CA LYS A 123 1.13 5.55 -7.49
C LYS A 123 1.09 4.06 -7.76
N THR A 124 0.59 3.32 -6.78
CA THR A 124 0.14 1.96 -7.04
C THR A 124 -0.89 2.05 -8.17
N PRO A 125 -0.67 1.45 -9.36
CA PRO A 125 -1.64 1.57 -10.44
C PRO A 125 -2.98 1.03 -9.94
N VAL A 126 -4.03 1.85 -10.05
CA VAL A 126 -5.41 1.39 -9.91
C VAL A 126 -5.61 0.41 -11.06
N TYR A 127 -5.93 -0.83 -10.72
CA TYR A 127 -6.15 -1.90 -11.70
C TYR A 127 -7.44 -1.57 -12.48
N GLN A 128 -7.30 -0.86 -13.59
CA GLN A 128 -8.24 -0.98 -14.69
C GLN A 128 -7.45 -1.69 -15.81
N GLU A 129 -7.87 -2.92 -16.10
CA GLU A 129 -7.45 -3.76 -17.21
C GLU A 129 -6.01 -4.33 -17.18
N ILE A 130 -5.85 -5.51 -16.58
CA ILE A 130 -4.81 -6.49 -16.98
C ILE A 130 -5.47 -7.82 -17.33
N ASP A 131 -6.41 -7.80 -18.28
CA ASP A 131 -6.92 -9.02 -18.93
C ASP A 131 -6.22 -9.28 -20.28
N LYS A 132 -5.14 -8.56 -20.63
CA LYS A 132 -4.52 -8.67 -21.96
C LYS A 132 -2.98 -8.72 -22.03
N ILE A 133 -2.26 -9.01 -20.94
CA ILE A 133 -0.81 -9.23 -21.02
C ILE A 133 -0.47 -10.66 -20.62
N THR A 134 -0.88 -11.60 -21.47
CA THR A 134 0.00 -12.72 -21.78
C THR A 134 1.21 -12.14 -22.52
N ASN A 135 2.42 -12.50 -22.08
CA ASN A 135 3.69 -12.17 -22.74
C ASN A 135 4.14 -10.69 -22.69
N LYS A 136 4.61 -10.22 -21.52
CA LYS A 136 5.81 -9.37 -21.52
C LYS A 136 6.56 -9.48 -20.20
N LYS A 137 7.84 -9.83 -20.34
CA LYS A 137 8.88 -9.85 -19.31
C LYS A 137 8.93 -8.48 -18.64
N ASP A 138 8.41 -8.35 -17.44
CA ASP A 138 8.67 -7.17 -16.64
C ASP A 138 8.80 -7.51 -15.15
N ARG A 139 9.98 -7.16 -14.64
CA ARG A 139 10.36 -6.93 -13.23
C ARG A 139 10.81 -8.15 -12.42
N GLY A 140 12.09 -8.46 -12.59
CA GLY A 140 12.98 -9.17 -11.68
C GLY A 140 14.43 -8.93 -12.11
N ILE A 141 15.28 -8.40 -11.23
CA ILE A 141 16.73 -8.32 -11.46
C ILE A 141 17.32 -9.74 -11.29
N LEU A 142 18.26 -10.11 -12.16
CA LEU A 142 18.95 -11.41 -12.36
C LEU A 142 18.21 -12.41 -13.25
N ASP A 143 18.97 -13.24 -13.99
CA ASP A 143 18.56 -14.35 -14.89
C ASP A 143 17.71 -15.46 -14.22
N ALA A 144 17.11 -15.15 -13.09
CA ALA A 144 16.26 -16.00 -12.32
C ALA A 144 14.86 -16.08 -12.95
N SER A 145 14.40 -17.29 -13.21
CA SER A 145 13.01 -17.54 -13.57
C SER A 145 12.15 -17.53 -12.31
N PHE A 146 10.96 -16.93 -12.40
CA PHE A 146 9.94 -17.04 -11.38
C PHE A 146 8.59 -17.36 -11.99
N THR A 147 7.74 -18.01 -11.21
CA THR A 147 6.32 -18.22 -11.54
C THR A 147 5.45 -17.82 -10.36
N SER A 148 4.32 -17.19 -10.64
CA SER A 148 3.35 -16.81 -9.62
C SER A 148 1.96 -17.25 -10.05
N MET A 149 1.24 -17.94 -9.16
CA MET A 149 -0.14 -18.32 -9.32
C MET A 149 -0.97 -17.65 -8.24
N VAL A 150 -1.91 -16.80 -8.64
CA VAL A 150 -2.83 -16.11 -7.74
C VAL A 150 -4.21 -16.73 -7.92
N THR A 151 -4.87 -17.10 -6.83
CA THR A 151 -6.22 -17.68 -6.84
C THR A 151 -7.11 -16.96 -5.85
N GLU A 152 -8.42 -17.05 -6.02
CA GLU A 152 -9.36 -16.52 -5.03
C GLU A 152 -9.35 -17.39 -3.76
N SER A 153 -9.53 -16.76 -2.60
CA SER A 153 -9.70 -17.45 -1.32
C SER A 153 -11.10 -18.03 -1.23
N ILE A 154 -11.18 -19.33 -0.92
CA ILE A 154 -12.46 -20.01 -0.65
C ILE A 154 -13.00 -19.56 0.71
N LYS A 155 -12.11 -19.33 1.68
CA LYS A 155 -12.47 -19.01 3.06
C LYS A 155 -12.86 -17.54 3.24
N TYR A 156 -12.20 -16.62 2.56
CA TYR A 156 -12.37 -15.18 2.74
C TYR A 156 -12.74 -14.48 1.42
N LYS A 157 -14.02 -14.15 1.26
CA LYS A 157 -14.54 -13.50 0.05
C LYS A 157 -13.79 -12.19 -0.27
N GLY A 158 -13.32 -12.07 -1.52
CA GLY A 158 -12.59 -10.88 -1.99
C GLY A 158 -11.11 -10.86 -1.58
N LYS A 159 -10.61 -11.91 -0.93
CA LYS A 159 -9.18 -12.11 -0.67
C LYS A 159 -8.62 -13.12 -1.65
N LYS A 160 -7.31 -13.04 -1.87
CA LYS A 160 -6.56 -13.87 -2.80
C LYS A 160 -5.48 -14.67 -2.08
N ASN A 161 -5.14 -15.80 -2.68
CA ASN A 161 -4.06 -16.69 -2.30
C ASN A 161 -2.91 -16.57 -3.32
N LEU A 162 -1.70 -16.93 -2.92
CA LEU A 162 -0.51 -16.88 -3.76
C LEU A 162 0.29 -18.17 -3.63
N LYS A 163 0.74 -18.71 -4.76
CA LYS A 163 1.87 -19.63 -4.85
C LYS A 163 2.94 -19.00 -5.74
N PHE A 164 4.09 -18.68 -5.16
CA PHE A 164 5.22 -18.07 -5.85
C PHE A 164 6.41 -19.03 -5.84
N THR A 165 7.02 -19.25 -6.99
CA THR A 165 8.19 -20.13 -7.15
C THR A 165 9.34 -19.33 -7.76
N TYR A 166 10.51 -19.38 -7.13
CA TYR A 166 11.75 -18.76 -7.60
C TYR A 166 12.79 -19.84 -7.93
N GLU A 167 13.33 -19.79 -9.15
CA GLU A 167 14.36 -20.69 -9.71
C GLU A 167 14.08 -22.18 -9.48
N THR A 168 12.81 -22.61 -9.46
CA THR A 168 12.34 -23.98 -9.17
C THR A 168 12.66 -24.55 -7.77
N HIS A 169 13.52 -23.88 -6.99
CA HIS A 169 13.97 -24.39 -5.69
C HIS A 169 13.25 -23.75 -4.51
N THR A 170 12.80 -22.49 -4.62
CA THR A 170 12.15 -21.78 -3.52
C THR A 170 10.68 -21.59 -3.82
N VAL A 171 9.80 -22.05 -2.92
CA VAL A 171 8.35 -21.91 -3.04
C VAL A 171 7.83 -21.13 -1.84
N PHE A 172 7.18 -20.00 -2.07
CA PHE A 172 6.42 -19.25 -1.08
C PHE A 172 4.93 -19.45 -1.33
N GLN A 173 4.16 -19.68 -0.26
CA GLN A 173 2.71 -19.83 -0.34
C GLN A 173 2.05 -18.89 0.67
N TYR A 174 0.99 -18.22 0.25
CA TYR A 174 0.04 -17.52 1.10
C TYR A 174 -1.34 -18.10 0.85
N ILE A 175 -1.91 -18.74 1.87
CA ILE A 175 -3.23 -19.38 1.81
C ILE A 175 -4.03 -18.91 3.01
N ASP A 176 -5.12 -18.18 2.75
CA ASP A 176 -6.12 -17.78 3.73
C ASP A 176 -5.50 -17.13 4.98
N GLY A 177 -4.61 -16.16 4.78
CA GLY A 177 -3.95 -15.42 5.87
C GLY A 177 -2.72 -16.11 6.47
N THR A 178 -2.44 -17.35 6.08
CA THR A 178 -1.27 -18.11 6.55
C THR A 178 -0.20 -18.14 5.47
N TYR A 179 1.07 -18.07 5.85
CA TYR A 179 2.18 -18.10 4.90
C TYR A 179 3.23 -19.14 5.28
N GLU A 180 3.79 -19.78 4.26
CA GLU A 180 4.83 -20.80 4.38
C GLU A 180 5.85 -20.66 3.25
N ALA A 181 7.09 -21.09 3.51
CA ALA A 181 8.12 -21.15 2.50
C ALA A 181 8.83 -22.50 2.54
N PHE A 182 9.28 -22.94 1.36
CA PHE A 182 10.01 -24.18 1.15
C PHE A 182 11.23 -23.90 0.29
N TYR A 183 12.36 -24.47 0.64
CA TYR A 183 13.56 -24.50 -0.18
C TYR A 183 13.93 -25.95 -0.45
N LYS A 184 13.99 -26.35 -1.72
CA LYS A 184 14.17 -27.73 -2.19
C LYS A 184 13.21 -28.71 -1.51
N GLY A 185 11.95 -28.30 -1.34
CA GLY A 185 10.89 -29.08 -0.71
C GLY A 185 10.92 -29.13 0.83
N GLN A 186 11.98 -28.62 1.46
CA GLN A 186 12.05 -28.54 2.92
C GLN A 186 11.47 -27.22 3.40
N LYS A 187 10.62 -27.26 4.42
CA LYS A 187 10.05 -26.05 5.03
C LYS A 187 11.17 -25.21 5.63
N VAL A 188 11.20 -23.93 5.29
CA VAL A 188 12.16 -22.94 5.82
C VAL A 188 11.43 -21.87 6.61
N GLU A 189 12.11 -21.33 7.62
CA GLU A 189 11.57 -20.26 8.43
C GLU A 189 11.48 -18.95 7.64
N ILE A 190 10.37 -18.25 7.79
CA ILE A 190 10.20 -16.91 7.25
C ILE A 190 10.51 -15.91 8.36
N THR A 191 11.59 -15.15 8.20
CA THR A 191 11.94 -14.11 9.17
C THR A 191 11.02 -12.90 8.96
N GLY A 192 10.20 -12.61 9.98
CA GLY A 192 9.18 -11.57 9.89
C GLY A 192 8.00 -12.00 9.02
N LYS A 193 7.67 -11.21 7.99
CA LYS A 193 6.57 -11.51 7.06
C LYS A 193 7.01 -11.84 5.64
N TYR A 194 8.28 -11.58 5.29
CA TYR A 194 8.66 -11.43 3.88
C TYR A 194 10.04 -11.99 3.54
N LEU A 195 10.85 -12.40 4.52
CA LEU A 195 12.25 -12.76 4.29
C LEU A 195 12.42 -14.27 4.35
N ILE A 196 12.84 -14.87 3.24
CA ILE A 196 13.07 -16.31 3.10
C ILE A 196 14.58 -16.49 2.87
N PRO A 197 15.35 -16.88 3.89
CA PRO A 197 16.76 -17.17 3.73
C PRO A 197 16.95 -18.46 2.91
N THR A 198 17.89 -18.43 1.97
CA THR A 198 18.36 -19.60 1.22
C THR A 198 19.89 -19.68 1.29
N PRO A 199 20.51 -20.83 0.95
CA PRO A 199 21.97 -20.93 0.86
C PRO A 199 22.60 -19.89 -0.08
N GLU A 200 21.91 -19.53 -1.15
CA GLU A 200 22.38 -18.60 -2.19
C GLU A 200 22.11 -17.13 -1.87
N GLY A 201 21.24 -16.82 -0.89
CA GLY A 201 20.82 -15.45 -0.64
C GLY A 201 19.59 -15.32 0.24
N THR A 202 18.84 -14.23 0.05
CA THR A 202 17.58 -14.00 0.74
C THR A 202 16.54 -13.55 -0.26
N LEU A 203 15.47 -14.34 -0.40
CA LEU A 203 14.29 -13.93 -1.15
C LEU A 203 13.42 -13.05 -0.26
N LYS A 204 13.22 -11.82 -0.68
CA LYS A 204 12.28 -10.87 -0.09
C LYS A 204 11.01 -10.90 -0.92
N ILE A 205 9.88 -11.30 -0.35
CA ILE A 205 8.60 -11.37 -1.06
C ILE A 205 7.49 -10.70 -0.25
N SER A 206 6.68 -9.87 -0.88
CA SER A 206 5.50 -9.24 -0.29
C SER A 206 4.28 -9.50 -1.16
N PHE A 207 3.15 -9.80 -0.53
CA PHE A 207 1.89 -10.08 -1.19
C PHE A 207 0.78 -9.23 -0.56
N ASN A 208 -0.05 -8.62 -1.40
CA ASN A 208 -1.26 -7.93 -0.97
C ASN A 208 -2.47 -8.82 -1.33
N ASP A 209 -3.13 -9.37 -0.32
CA ASP A 209 -4.20 -10.35 -0.48
C ASP A 209 -5.52 -9.77 -0.99
N GLU A 210 -5.71 -8.45 -0.93
CA GLU A 210 -6.89 -7.77 -1.50
C GLU A 210 -6.76 -7.60 -3.02
N SER A 211 -5.56 -7.22 -3.47
CA SER A 211 -5.30 -6.90 -4.87
C SER A 211 -4.74 -8.08 -5.67
N GLY A 212 -4.04 -9.01 -5.00
CA GLY A 212 -3.30 -10.09 -5.64
C GLY A 212 -1.91 -9.68 -6.13
N LYS A 213 -1.44 -8.48 -5.77
CA LYS A 213 -0.13 -7.97 -6.20
C LYS A 213 0.99 -8.63 -5.42
N VAL A 214 2.03 -9.05 -6.14
CA VAL A 214 3.26 -9.65 -5.61
C VAL A 214 4.43 -8.72 -5.92
N TRP A 215 5.27 -8.47 -4.92
CA TRP A 215 6.55 -7.79 -5.08
C TRP A 215 7.64 -8.70 -4.56
N TRP A 216 8.77 -8.81 -5.26
CA TRP A 216 9.86 -9.66 -4.83
C TRP A 216 11.23 -9.10 -5.22
N ILE A 217 12.24 -9.43 -4.44
CA ILE A 217 13.67 -9.13 -4.66
C ILE A 217 14.48 -10.32 -4.15
N PHE A 218 15.44 -10.82 -4.92
CA PHE A 218 16.43 -11.77 -4.43
C PHE A 218 17.77 -11.06 -4.17
N GLU A 219 18.26 -11.15 -2.93
CA GLU A 219 19.57 -10.61 -2.55
C GLU A 219 20.57 -11.75 -2.44
N LYS A 220 21.52 -11.82 -3.38
CA LYS A 220 22.57 -12.83 -3.38
C LYS A 220 23.47 -12.65 -2.15
N LYS A 221 23.87 -13.75 -1.53
CA LYS A 221 24.88 -13.75 -0.48
C LYS A 221 26.25 -13.44 -1.11
N ASN A 222 26.91 -12.41 -0.61
CA ASN A 222 28.28 -12.07 -1.02
C ASN A 222 29.29 -13.10 -0.49
#